data_AF-A0A1A6FVT7-F1
#
_entry.id   AF-A0A1A6FVT7-F1
#
_cell.length_a   1.000
_cell.length_b   1.000
_cell.length_c   1.000
_cell.angle_alpha   90.00
_cell.angle_beta   90.00
_cell.angle_gamma   90.00
#
_symmetry.space_group_name_H-M   'P 1'
#
loop_
_entity.id
_entity.type
_entity.pdbx_description
1 polymer ?
#
loop_
_entity_poly.entity_id
_entity_poly.type
_entity_poly.pdbx_seq_one_letter_code
_entity_poly.pdbx_strand_id
1 'polypeptide(L)'
;YQVDLAQLVTRRLQVSVWHLGTLARRAEKYEDTIPQNNGELAVRAKLVLPAGPRKLQEAQEGQLSLNGQLCLVVLGAKNLPVRSDGTLNSFVKGCLTLPDQQKLRVKSPVLKKQACPQWKHSFVFNGVSSSQLRQSSLELTVWDQAIFGMNDRLLGGARLGSKGGAAGCPDSCSQSKLQWQKVLSSPNLWTDMTLVLH
;
A
#
# COMPACT_ATOMS: atom_id res chain seq x y z
N TYR A 1 -10.77 45.60 35.25
CA TYR A 1 -9.67 45.55 34.27
C TYR A 1 -9.84 46.70 33.29
N GLN A 2 -9.12 47.79 33.49
CA GLN A 2 -9.03 48.87 32.50
C GLN A 2 -7.92 48.53 31.51
N VAL A 3 -8.27 48.44 30.23
CA VAL A 3 -7.31 48.24 29.14
C VAL A 3 -7.10 49.60 28.48
N ASP A 4 -5.84 50.00 28.37
CA ASP A 4 -5.40 51.25 27.74
C ASP A 4 -5.69 51.26 26.23
N LEU A 5 -6.21 52.38 25.72
CA LEU A 5 -6.66 52.54 24.33
C LEU A 5 -5.51 52.44 23.29
N ALA A 6 -4.26 52.73 23.68
CA ALA A 6 -3.12 52.64 22.77
C ALA A 6 -2.70 51.19 22.44
N GLN A 7 -3.15 50.22 23.24
CA GLN A 7 -2.83 48.79 23.07
C GLN A 7 -3.83 48.05 22.16
N LEU A 8 -4.86 48.73 21.64
CA LEU A 8 -5.93 48.11 20.86
C LEU A 8 -5.71 48.15 19.34
N VAL A 9 -4.77 48.97 18.84
CA VAL A 9 -4.48 49.06 17.39
C VAL A 9 -3.84 47.79 16.82
N THR A 10 -3.18 46.98 17.67
CA THR A 10 -2.45 45.77 17.24
C THR A 10 -3.06 44.46 17.74
N ARG A 11 -4.20 44.49 18.44
CA ARG A 11 -4.81 43.29 19.02
C ARG A 11 -6.01 42.83 18.22
N ARG A 12 -5.86 41.69 17.56
CA ARG A 12 -6.96 41.02 16.85
C ARG A 12 -7.69 40.11 17.84
N LEU A 13 -8.99 40.35 18.04
CA LEU A 13 -9.86 39.52 18.86
C LEU A 13 -10.11 38.18 18.14
N GLN A 14 -9.73 37.08 18.78
CA GLN A 14 -10.01 35.74 18.30
C GLN A 14 -11.15 35.16 19.14
N VAL A 15 -12.34 35.10 18.56
CA VAL A 15 -13.54 34.53 19.19
C VAL A 15 -13.70 33.11 18.67
N SER A 16 -13.79 32.13 19.58
CA SER A 16 -14.04 30.72 19.23
C SER A 16 -15.43 30.34 19.73
N VAL A 17 -16.31 29.92 18.82
CA VAL A 17 -17.63 29.37 19.15
C VAL A 17 -17.48 27.86 19.30
N TRP A 18 -17.83 27.33 20.47
CA TRP A 18 -17.83 25.90 20.73
C TRP A 18 -19.24 25.35 20.54
N HIS A 19 -19.39 24.33 19.71
CA HIS A 19 -20.61 23.53 19.66
C HIS A 19 -20.48 22.33 20.60
N LEU A 20 -21.40 22.20 21.56
CA LEU A 20 -21.56 20.96 22.34
C LEU A 20 -22.37 19.97 21.50
N GLY A 21 -21.68 19.27 20.60
CA GLY A 21 -22.24 18.25 19.70
C GLY A 21 -21.88 16.85 20.17
N THR A 22 -22.91 15.99 20.23
CA THR A 22 -22.93 14.60 20.70
C THR A 22 -21.84 13.69 20.14
N LEU A 23 -21.35 12.80 21.01
CA LEU A 23 -20.38 11.73 20.76
C LEU A 23 -20.69 10.91 19.49
N ALA A 24 -20.07 11.28 18.38
CA ALA A 24 -19.91 10.42 17.21
C ALA A 24 -18.42 10.12 17.04
N ARG A 25 -18.09 8.83 16.94
CA ARG A 25 -16.75 8.25 16.76
C ARG A 25 -16.00 9.00 15.65
N ARG A 26 -15.13 9.93 16.03
CA ARG A 26 -14.35 10.78 15.13
C ARG A 26 -13.28 9.91 14.48
N ALA A 27 -13.52 9.48 13.24
CA ALA A 27 -12.43 9.10 12.35
C ALA A 27 -11.60 10.37 12.13
N GLU A 28 -10.34 10.34 12.57
CA GLU A 28 -9.38 11.42 12.36
C GLU A 28 -9.24 11.66 10.85
N LYS A 29 -9.88 12.71 10.34
CA LYS A 29 -9.53 13.30 9.06
C LYS A 29 -8.38 14.26 9.31
N TYR A 30 -7.16 13.76 9.12
CA TYR A 30 -5.97 14.58 8.97
C TYR A 30 -5.95 15.09 7.52
N GLU A 31 -6.55 16.25 7.27
CA GLU A 31 -6.23 17.05 6.09
C GLU A 31 -4.98 17.87 6.45
N ASP A 32 -3.84 17.32 6.09
CA ASP A 32 -2.56 18.03 6.00
C ASP A 32 -2.00 17.69 4.62
N THR A 33 -1.39 18.68 3.99
CA THR A 33 -1.02 18.73 2.58
C THR A 33 -0.39 17.40 2.12
N ILE A 34 -1.11 16.60 1.33
CA ILE A 34 -0.61 15.32 0.80
C ILE A 34 0.66 15.63 0.00
N PRO A 35 1.85 15.19 0.44
CA PRO A 35 3.01 15.19 -0.43
C PRO A 35 2.63 14.30 -1.61
N GLN A 36 2.61 14.82 -2.84
CA GLN A 36 2.21 14.06 -4.03
C GLN A 36 3.09 12.81 -4.28
N ASN A 37 4.17 12.65 -3.51
CA ASN A 37 5.09 11.52 -3.55
C ASN A 37 5.64 11.22 -2.13
N ASN A 38 5.20 10.11 -1.54
CA ASN A 38 5.64 9.57 -0.25
C ASN A 38 6.81 8.56 -0.39
N GLY A 39 7.50 8.58 -1.53
CA GLY A 39 8.64 7.74 -1.85
C GLY A 39 8.38 6.75 -2.98
N GLU A 40 9.37 5.92 -3.27
CA GLU A 40 9.32 4.92 -4.33
C GLU A 40 9.54 3.52 -3.75
N LEU A 41 8.71 2.56 -4.16
CA LEU A 41 8.80 1.15 -3.81
C LEU A 41 9.22 0.33 -5.03
N ALA A 42 10.36 -0.34 -4.94
CA ALA A 42 10.86 -1.25 -5.97
C ALA A 42 10.34 -2.66 -5.73
N VAL A 43 9.65 -3.22 -6.72
CA VAL A 43 9.08 -4.57 -6.66
C VAL A 43 9.30 -5.32 -7.96
N ARG A 44 9.33 -6.64 -7.87
CA ARG A 44 9.21 -7.53 -9.04
C ARG A 44 8.01 -8.44 -8.89
N ALA A 45 7.29 -8.68 -9.98
CA ALA A 45 6.13 -9.56 -9.99
C ALA A 45 6.27 -10.62 -11.07
N LYS A 46 5.70 -11.80 -10.81
CA LYS A 46 5.66 -12.93 -11.73
C LYS A 46 4.36 -13.70 -11.55
N LEU A 47 3.62 -13.89 -12.63
CA LEU A 47 2.47 -14.80 -12.65
C LEU A 47 2.95 -16.18 -13.07
N VAL A 48 2.85 -17.18 -12.20
CA VAL A 48 3.16 -18.58 -12.49
C VAL A 48 1.88 -19.29 -12.90
N LEU A 49 1.87 -19.86 -14.09
CA LEU A 49 0.76 -20.70 -14.58
C LEU A 49 1.24 -22.15 -14.68
N PRO A 50 0.47 -23.13 -14.19
CA PRO A 50 0.84 -24.54 -14.33
C PRO A 50 0.82 -24.91 -15.82
N ALA A 51 2.00 -25.23 -16.37
CA ALA A 51 2.15 -25.69 -17.75
C ALA A 51 2.14 -27.23 -17.79
N GLY A 52 1.03 -27.84 -18.22
CA GLY A 52 1.01 -29.23 -18.73
C GLY A 52 0.03 -30.20 -18.05
N PRO A 53 -0.41 -31.26 -18.79
CA PRO A 53 -1.40 -32.23 -18.32
C PRO A 53 -0.75 -33.15 -17.29
N ARG A 54 -1.26 -33.18 -16.06
CA ARG A 54 -0.69 -34.03 -15.01
C ARG A 54 -1.54 -35.29 -14.84
N LYS A 55 -0.90 -36.44 -15.03
CA LYS A 55 -1.41 -37.78 -14.74
C LYS A 55 -2.06 -37.78 -13.36
N LEU A 56 -3.23 -38.42 -13.30
CA LEU A 56 -3.93 -38.82 -12.08
C LEU A 56 -2.92 -39.46 -11.12
N GLN A 57 -2.52 -38.73 -10.09
CA GLN A 57 -1.85 -39.29 -8.92
C GLN A 57 -2.77 -39.01 -7.75
N GLU A 58 -3.55 -40.05 -7.43
CA GLU A 58 -4.25 -40.21 -6.16
C GLU A 58 -3.23 -40.17 -5.03
N ALA A 59 -3.34 -39.18 -4.15
CA ALA A 59 -3.65 -39.37 -2.74
C ALA A 59 -3.28 -38.11 -1.92
N GLN A 60 -4.27 -37.68 -1.13
CA GLN A 60 -4.22 -36.83 0.07
C GLN A 60 -4.17 -35.30 -0.06
N GLU A 61 -5.39 -34.77 0.07
CA GLU A 61 -5.84 -33.54 0.74
C GLU A 61 -5.34 -32.18 0.25
N GLY A 62 -6.30 -31.45 -0.34
CA GLY A 62 -6.29 -30.00 -0.53
C GLY A 62 -6.37 -29.59 -2.00
N GLN A 63 -7.59 -29.53 -2.56
CA GLN A 63 -7.95 -28.90 -3.84
C GLN A 63 -6.75 -28.54 -4.75
N LEU A 64 -6.32 -29.50 -5.57
CA LEU A 64 -5.31 -29.30 -6.61
C LEU A 64 -5.83 -28.29 -7.63
N SER A 65 -5.54 -27.03 -7.33
CA SER A 65 -6.08 -25.87 -7.99
C SER A 65 -5.49 -25.78 -9.40
N LEU A 66 -6.34 -25.75 -10.43
CA LEU A 66 -6.03 -25.30 -11.81
C LEU A 66 -5.57 -23.83 -11.86
N ASN A 67 -5.20 -23.28 -10.71
CA ASN A 67 -5.11 -21.89 -10.43
C ASN A 67 -3.61 -21.56 -10.35
N GLY A 68 -3.23 -20.45 -10.95
CA GLY A 68 -1.86 -19.97 -10.92
C GLY A 68 -1.45 -19.43 -9.56
N GLN A 69 -0.22 -18.94 -9.51
CA GLN A 69 0.35 -18.27 -8.35
C GLN A 69 0.87 -16.89 -8.77
N LEU A 70 0.57 -15.86 -7.99
CA LEU A 70 1.19 -14.56 -8.14
C LEU A 70 2.34 -14.44 -7.14
N CYS A 71 3.56 -14.43 -7.65
CA CYS A 71 4.76 -14.18 -6.87
C CYS A 71 5.14 -12.70 -6.97
N LEU A 72 5.41 -12.08 -5.84
CA LEU A 72 5.89 -10.71 -5.73
C LEU A 72 7.14 -10.72 -4.87
N VAL A 73 8.14 -9.92 -5.21
CA VAL A 73 9.27 -9.67 -4.32
C VAL A 73 9.41 -8.19 -4.13
N VAL A 74 9.31 -7.78 -2.88
CA VAL A 74 9.53 -6.40 -2.47
C VAL A 74 11.01 -6.22 -2.24
N LEU A 75 11.67 -5.47 -3.11
CA LEU A 75 13.12 -5.30 -3.09
C LEU A 75 13.51 -4.28 -2.00
N GLY A 76 12.90 -3.10 -2.04
CA GLY A 76 13.20 -2.01 -1.12
C GLY A 76 12.40 -0.76 -1.44
N ALA A 77 12.55 0.26 -0.59
CA ALA A 77 11.97 1.57 -0.81
C ALA A 77 13.00 2.68 -0.54
N LYS A 78 12.80 3.82 -1.19
CA LYS A 78 13.62 5.03 -1.05
C LYS A 78 12.73 6.26 -0.93
N ASN A 79 13.30 7.35 -0.41
CA ASN A 79 12.62 8.63 -0.22
C ASN A 79 11.35 8.51 0.65
N LEU A 80 11.35 7.59 1.62
CA LEU A 80 10.25 7.46 2.58
C LEU A 80 10.28 8.61 3.60
N PRO A 81 9.11 9.06 4.09
CA PRO A 81 9.05 10.05 5.16
C PRO A 81 9.57 9.42 6.47
N VAL A 82 10.78 9.82 6.89
CA VAL A 82 11.43 9.33 8.12
C VAL A 82 10.84 10.00 9.37
N ARG A 83 11.11 9.45 10.56
CA ARG A 83 10.82 10.15 11.83
C ARG A 83 11.82 11.28 12.05
N SER A 84 11.57 12.11 13.07
CA SER A 84 12.45 13.19 13.49
C SER A 84 13.86 12.73 13.89
N ASP A 85 14.00 11.46 14.31
CA ASP A 85 15.28 10.83 14.65
C ASP A 85 16.05 10.33 13.41
N GLY A 86 15.51 10.53 12.20
CA GLY A 86 16.09 10.05 10.94
C GLY A 86 15.93 8.55 10.70
N THR A 87 15.17 7.84 11.53
CA THR A 87 15.01 6.39 11.46
C THR A 87 13.56 5.95 11.20
N LEU A 88 13.39 4.73 10.67
CA LEU A 88 12.09 4.09 10.46
C LEU A 88 12.15 2.62 10.85
N ASN A 89 11.03 2.11 11.37
CA ASN A 89 10.82 0.70 11.64
C ASN A 89 9.84 0.16 10.60
N SER A 90 10.30 0.01 9.36
CA SER A 90 9.42 -0.11 8.22
C SER A 90 9.07 -1.55 7.85
N PHE A 91 7.83 -1.76 7.41
CA PHE A 91 7.35 -3.01 6.85
C PHE A 91 6.34 -2.77 5.73
N VAL A 92 6.15 -3.76 4.87
CA VAL A 92 5.20 -3.70 3.76
C VAL A 92 4.06 -4.66 4.00
N LYS A 93 2.83 -4.20 3.77
CA LYS A 93 1.63 -5.03 3.69
C LYS A 93 1.20 -5.13 2.23
N GLY A 94 0.99 -6.34 1.74
CA GLY A 94 0.36 -6.59 0.45
C GLY A 94 -1.06 -7.11 0.63
N CYS A 95 -2.00 -6.57 -0.14
CA CYS A 95 -3.39 -7.01 -0.15
C CYS A 95 -3.85 -7.22 -1.60
N LEU A 96 -4.05 -8.48 -2.00
CA LEU A 96 -4.65 -8.82 -3.28
C LEU A 96 -6.16 -8.99 -3.09
N THR A 97 -6.94 -8.13 -3.73
CA THR A 97 -8.41 -8.21 -3.76
C THR A 97 -8.85 -8.87 -5.07
N LEU A 98 -9.45 -10.04 -4.95
CA LEU A 98 -10.01 -10.82 -6.05
C LEU A 98 -11.45 -10.37 -6.38
N PRO A 99 -11.99 -10.73 -7.57
CA PRO A 99 -13.32 -10.28 -8.00
C PRO A 99 -14.48 -10.82 -7.15
N ASP A 100 -14.28 -11.93 -6.45
CA ASP A 100 -15.20 -12.53 -5.47
C ASP A 100 -15.16 -11.82 -4.10
N GLN A 101 -14.52 -10.65 -4.01
CA GLN A 101 -14.24 -9.90 -2.78
C GLN A 101 -13.30 -10.62 -1.80
N GLN A 102 -12.71 -11.75 -2.18
CA GLN A 102 -11.68 -12.40 -1.37
C GLN A 102 -10.44 -11.51 -1.29
N LYS A 103 -9.93 -11.30 -0.07
CA LYS A 103 -8.72 -10.49 0.18
C LYS A 103 -7.61 -11.38 0.72
N LEU A 104 -6.58 -11.59 -0.10
CA LEU A 104 -5.37 -12.28 0.32
C LEU A 104 -4.38 -11.24 0.87
N ARG A 105 -3.94 -11.41 2.12
CA ARG A 105 -3.08 -10.46 2.81
C ARG A 105 -1.76 -11.09 3.18
N VAL A 106 -0.68 -10.34 2.99
CA VAL A 106 0.69 -10.72 3.29
C VAL A 106 1.40 -9.55 3.95
N LYS A 107 2.40 -9.83 4.78
CA LYS A 107 3.18 -8.81 5.48
C LYS A 107 4.65 -9.20 5.51
N SER A 108 5.53 -8.24 5.25
CA SER A 108 6.97 -8.46 5.36
C SER A 108 7.44 -8.42 6.81
N PRO A 109 8.65 -8.95 7.10
CA PRO A 109 9.36 -8.65 8.33
C PRO A 109 9.53 -7.12 8.50
N VAL A 110 9.63 -6.69 9.75
CA VAL A 110 9.90 -5.29 10.09
C VAL A 110 11.41 -5.05 10.07
N LEU A 111 11.85 -4.07 9.29
CA LEU A 111 13.22 -3.59 9.29
C LEU A 111 13.33 -2.40 10.22
N LYS A 112 14.13 -2.53 11.27
CA LYS A 112 14.26 -1.50 12.31
C LYS A 112 15.38 -0.52 11.98
N LYS A 113 15.16 0.75 12.35
CA LYS A 113 16.13 1.84 12.24
C LYS A 113 16.77 2.01 10.85
N GLN A 114 15.99 1.90 9.77
CA GLN A 114 16.49 2.07 8.40
C GLN A 114 15.73 3.14 7.62
N ALA A 115 16.44 4.15 7.10
CA ALA A 115 15.86 5.19 6.23
C ALA A 115 15.58 4.70 4.80
N CYS A 116 16.38 3.74 4.30
CA CYS A 116 16.25 3.14 2.97
C CYS A 116 16.10 1.61 3.08
N PRO A 117 14.91 1.11 3.47
CA PRO A 117 14.72 -0.31 3.76
C PRO A 117 14.88 -1.20 2.53
N GLN A 118 15.59 -2.32 2.70
CA GLN A 118 15.72 -3.38 1.70
C GLN A 118 15.15 -4.70 2.23
N TRP A 119 13.87 -4.94 2.02
CA TRP A 119 13.21 -6.16 2.52
C TRP A 119 13.66 -7.41 1.77
N LYS A 120 13.88 -7.32 0.45
CA LYS A 120 14.15 -8.47 -0.44
C LYS A 120 13.22 -9.67 -0.17
N HIS A 121 11.97 -9.38 0.21
CA HIS A 121 11.05 -10.35 0.77
C HIS A 121 10.02 -10.79 -0.27
N SER A 122 9.75 -12.09 -0.32
CA SER A 122 8.86 -12.69 -1.32
C SER A 122 7.47 -12.92 -0.75
N PHE A 123 6.45 -12.40 -1.43
CA PHE A 123 5.05 -12.69 -1.20
C PHE A 123 4.54 -13.66 -2.27
N VAL A 124 3.75 -14.64 -1.86
CA VAL A 124 3.14 -15.62 -2.77
C VAL A 124 1.64 -15.67 -2.50
N PHE A 125 0.86 -15.39 -3.54
CA PHE A 125 -0.58 -15.57 -3.54
C PHE A 125 -0.92 -16.83 -4.34
N ASN A 126 -1.37 -17.87 -3.65
CA ASN A 126 -1.76 -19.14 -4.25
C ASN A 126 -3.23 -19.12 -4.69
N GLY A 127 -3.60 -20.02 -5.59
CA GLY A 127 -5.01 -20.23 -5.91
C GLY A 127 -5.61 -19.19 -6.86
N VAL A 128 -4.79 -18.41 -7.58
CA VAL A 128 -5.24 -17.27 -8.40
C VAL A 128 -5.18 -17.57 -9.89
N SER A 129 -6.32 -17.49 -10.59
CA SER A 129 -6.36 -17.64 -12.05
C SER A 129 -5.98 -16.35 -12.79
N SER A 130 -5.51 -16.47 -14.04
CA SER A 130 -5.17 -15.31 -14.86
C SER A 130 -6.39 -14.40 -15.13
N SER A 131 -7.58 -14.98 -15.26
CA SER A 131 -8.85 -14.25 -15.45
C SER A 131 -9.26 -13.47 -14.21
N GLN A 132 -9.10 -14.06 -13.01
CA GLN A 132 -9.31 -13.35 -11.75
C GLN A 132 -8.29 -12.22 -11.58
N LEU A 133 -7.02 -12.46 -11.87
CA LEU A 133 -5.97 -11.45 -11.73
C LEU A 133 -6.20 -10.23 -12.64
N ARG A 134 -6.73 -10.44 -13.85
CA ARG A 134 -7.14 -9.34 -14.75
C ARG A 134 -8.24 -8.45 -14.18
N GLN A 135 -9.03 -8.93 -13.23
CA GLN A 135 -10.08 -8.16 -12.56
C GLN A 135 -9.71 -7.79 -11.11
N SER A 136 -8.57 -8.27 -10.64
CA SER A 136 -8.07 -8.07 -9.29
C SER A 136 -7.37 -6.72 -9.13
N SER A 137 -7.14 -6.37 -7.88
CA SER A 137 -6.32 -5.24 -7.47
C SER A 137 -5.35 -5.66 -6.38
N LEU A 138 -4.07 -5.37 -6.58
CA LEU A 138 -3.02 -5.50 -5.59
C LEU A 138 -2.73 -4.13 -4.97
N GLU A 139 -2.87 -4.03 -3.66
CA GLU A 139 -2.46 -2.86 -2.88
C GLU A 139 -1.20 -3.20 -2.09
N LEU A 140 -0.19 -2.35 -2.21
CA LEU A 140 1.05 -2.41 -1.47
C LEU A 140 1.15 -1.16 -0.61
N THR A 141 1.19 -1.32 0.70
CA THR A 141 1.30 -0.20 1.64
C THR A 141 2.55 -0.36 2.49
N VAL A 142 3.31 0.73 2.61
CA VAL A 142 4.50 0.80 3.46
C VAL A 142 4.10 1.46 4.77
N TRP A 143 4.49 0.85 5.87
CA TRP A 143 4.13 1.28 7.22
C TRP A 143 5.38 1.43 8.05
N ASP A 144 5.29 2.31 9.04
CA ASP A 144 6.27 2.50 10.08
C ASP A 144 5.70 1.98 11.40
N GLN A 145 6.28 0.89 11.89
CA GLN A 145 5.91 0.26 13.15
C GLN A 145 6.22 1.22 14.28
N ALA A 146 5.17 1.60 15.01
CA ALA A 146 5.32 2.47 16.15
C ALA A 146 6.03 1.75 17.31
N ILE A 147 6.71 2.53 18.14
CA ILE A 147 7.39 2.04 19.33
C ILE A 147 6.46 2.33 20.52
N PHE A 148 6.15 1.32 21.33
CA PHE A 148 5.36 1.42 22.57
C PHE A 148 3.90 1.87 22.42
N GLY A 149 2.97 0.92 22.24
CA GLY A 149 1.53 1.12 22.47
C GLY A 149 0.78 2.03 21.48
N MET A 150 1.50 2.68 20.57
CA MET A 150 0.94 3.50 19.49
C MET A 150 0.56 2.65 18.27
N ASN A 151 -0.29 3.20 17.41
CA ASN A 151 -0.66 2.57 16.14
C ASN A 151 0.45 2.73 15.09
N ASP A 152 0.60 1.72 14.23
CA ASP A 152 1.49 1.78 13.07
C ASP A 152 1.12 2.98 12.17
N ARG A 153 2.11 3.76 11.75
CA ARG A 153 1.93 4.92 10.86
C ARG A 153 2.00 4.47 9.40
N LEU A 154 1.01 4.80 8.57
CA LEU A 154 1.12 4.59 7.13
C LEU A 154 2.13 5.60 6.55
N LEU A 155 3.14 5.09 5.83
CA LEU A 155 4.12 5.92 5.13
C LEU A 155 3.69 6.23 3.70
N GLY A 156 2.99 5.30 3.04
CA GLY A 156 2.44 5.52 1.71
C GLY A 156 1.93 4.24 1.07
N GLY A 157 1.12 4.38 0.01
CA GLY A 157 0.49 3.27 -0.67
C GLY A 157 0.62 3.34 -2.19
N ALA A 158 0.78 2.18 -2.82
CA ALA A 158 0.69 2.00 -4.25
C ALA A 158 -0.33 0.92 -4.58
N ARG A 159 -1.08 1.11 -5.67
CA ARG A 159 -2.12 0.18 -6.11
C ARG A 159 -1.90 -0.20 -7.56
N LEU A 160 -1.82 -1.50 -7.83
CA LEU A 160 -1.72 -2.12 -9.14
C LEU A 160 -3.02 -2.86 -9.44
N GLY A 161 -3.60 -2.66 -10.62
CA GLY A 161 -4.83 -3.36 -10.97
C GLY A 161 -5.45 -2.86 -12.27
N SER A 162 -6.43 -3.59 -12.76
CA SER A 162 -7.12 -3.24 -14.01
C SER A 162 -8.14 -2.11 -13.85
N LYS A 163 -8.76 -2.03 -12.66
CA LYS A 163 -9.71 -0.98 -12.30
C LYS A 163 -8.92 0.19 -11.71
N GLY A 164 -8.88 1.34 -12.40
CA GLY A 164 -8.22 2.55 -11.91
C GLY A 164 -8.79 3.02 -10.57
N GLY A 165 -7.91 3.47 -9.67
CA GLY A 165 -8.32 4.17 -8.45
C GLY A 165 -8.96 5.52 -8.79
N ALA A 166 -9.82 6.01 -7.90
CA ALA A 166 -10.71 7.15 -8.08
C ALA A 166 -10.04 8.42 -8.66
N ALA A 167 -10.86 9.20 -9.36
CA ALA A 167 -10.57 10.43 -10.08
C ALA A 167 -9.64 11.39 -9.30
N GLY A 168 -8.53 11.79 -9.92
CA GLY A 168 -7.66 12.84 -9.39
C GLY A 168 -6.31 12.99 -10.09
N CYS A 169 -5.79 11.96 -10.76
CA CYS A 169 -4.46 12.05 -11.40
C CYS A 169 -4.41 11.26 -12.72
N PRO A 170 -4.32 11.93 -13.88
CA PRO A 170 -4.37 11.28 -15.20
C PRO A 170 -3.11 10.47 -15.56
N ASP A 171 -1.98 10.68 -14.88
CA ASP A 171 -0.68 10.08 -15.20
C ASP A 171 -0.35 8.81 -14.39
N SER A 172 -0.55 8.81 -13.06
CA SER A 172 -0.22 7.68 -12.18
C SER A 172 -1.18 6.48 -12.33
N CYS A 173 -2.44 6.73 -12.68
CA CYS A 173 -3.44 5.68 -12.95
C CYS A 173 -3.09 4.87 -14.22
N SER A 174 -2.39 5.50 -15.17
CA SER A 174 -2.00 4.89 -16.44
C SER A 174 -0.78 3.97 -16.27
N GLN A 175 0.25 4.42 -15.54
CA GLN A 175 1.50 3.66 -15.39
C GLN A 175 1.29 2.37 -14.58
N SER A 176 0.60 2.44 -13.44
CA SER A 176 0.29 1.30 -12.58
C SER A 176 -0.53 0.22 -13.31
N LYS A 177 -1.48 0.64 -14.16
CA LYS A 177 -2.28 -0.26 -14.99
C LYS A 177 -1.44 -0.96 -16.06
N LEU A 178 -0.56 -0.22 -16.75
CA LEU A 178 0.34 -0.80 -17.77
C LEU A 178 1.32 -1.78 -17.17
N GLN A 179 1.90 -1.44 -16.01
CA GLN A 179 2.75 -2.31 -15.22
C GLN A 179 2.03 -3.61 -14.85
N TRP A 180 0.81 -3.52 -14.33
CA TRP A 180 -0.02 -4.68 -14.02
C TRP A 180 -0.30 -5.54 -15.25
N GLN A 181 -0.70 -4.92 -16.37
CA GLN A 181 -0.93 -5.64 -17.62
C GLN A 181 0.32 -6.36 -18.12
N LYS A 182 1.50 -5.72 -18.05
CA LYS A 182 2.77 -6.34 -18.46
C LYS A 182 3.06 -7.63 -17.69
N VAL A 183 2.83 -7.63 -16.38
CA VAL A 183 2.99 -8.81 -15.52
C VAL A 183 2.06 -9.94 -15.96
N LEU A 184 0.81 -9.62 -16.30
CA LEU A 184 -0.20 -10.61 -16.69
C LEU A 184 0.02 -11.13 -18.12
N SER A 185 0.54 -10.29 -19.03
CA SER A 185 0.84 -10.66 -20.41
C SER A 185 2.12 -11.49 -20.54
N SER A 186 3.00 -11.45 -19.54
CA SER A 186 4.28 -12.18 -19.51
C SER A 186 4.27 -13.24 -18.41
N PRO A 187 3.42 -14.29 -18.51
CA PRO A 187 3.41 -15.35 -17.52
C PRO A 187 4.77 -16.05 -17.48
N ASN A 188 5.13 -16.53 -16.30
CA ASN A 188 6.38 -17.20 -15.95
C ASN A 188 7.66 -16.33 -16.02
N LEU A 189 7.55 -15.05 -16.35
CA LEU A 189 8.64 -14.09 -16.37
C LEU A 189 8.56 -13.10 -15.21
N TRP A 190 9.71 -12.70 -14.70
CA TRP A 190 9.80 -11.61 -13.72
C TRP A 190 9.70 -10.27 -14.43
N THR A 191 8.86 -9.39 -13.90
CA THR A 191 8.74 -8.00 -14.36
C THR A 191 9.09 -7.08 -13.20
N ASP A 192 10.17 -6.32 -13.36
CA ASP A 192 10.60 -5.30 -12.40
C ASP A 192 9.78 -4.01 -12.60
N MET A 193 9.38 -3.39 -11.50
CA MET A 193 8.52 -2.21 -11.46
C MET A 193 8.92 -1.32 -10.30
N THR A 194 8.84 -0.01 -10.52
CA THR A 194 8.96 1.00 -9.48
C THR A 194 7.60 1.66 -9.31
N LEU A 195 7.10 1.68 -8.08
CA LEU A 195 5.81 2.22 -7.73
C LEU A 195 6.00 3.50 -6.93
N VAL A 196 5.33 4.57 -7.34
CA VAL A 196 5.25 5.80 -6.54
C VAL A 196 4.26 5.56 -5.41
N LEU A 197 4.67 5.92 -4.19
CA LEU A 197 3.84 5.87 -3.00
C LEU A 197 3.09 7.19 -2.88
N HIS A 198 1.78 7.12 -2.69
CA HIS A 198 0.90 8.26 -2.42
C HIS A 198 0.36 8.24 -0.99
#